data_AF-A0A7X1L0H0-F1
#
_entry.id   AF-A0A7X1L0H0-F1
#
_cell.length_a   1.000
_cell.length_b   1.000
_cell.length_c   1.000
_cell.angle_alpha   90.00
_cell.angle_beta   90.00
_cell.angle_gamma   90.00
#
_symmetry.space_group_name_H-M   'P 1'
#
loop_
_entity.id
_entity.type
_entity.pdbx_description
1 polymer ?
#
loop_
_entity_poly.entity_id
_entity_poly.type
_entity_poly.pdbx_seq_one_letter_code
_entity_poly.pdbx_strand_id
1 'polypeptide(L)'
;METNSLLGVFFWGFLVVYGVIMIALSPRAVTVGGFFHGEDAKGRSAAPWLLTSSIFISWIFAKSVTNAANLGASYGLVGGLAYATYWLSIPLAGFVIFRLRRRFGATSLVSFLTSHYGRAAALAFTAAILIRLFNEVWSNTAVVGGYYGESGSLSFIAAALLFTAVTLAYSLRGGLRSSIVTDAAQAAIFLIALIWVLGLVLPQHSAIELASTSHWALDSGVDLLLVAGLQVFSYPFHDPVLTDRGFISEEKTMRRS
;
A
#
# COMPACT_ATOMS: atom_id res chain seq x y z
N MET A 1 -18.84 -4.23 -23.36
CA MET A 1 -19.27 -2.83 -23.20
C MET A 1 -18.40 -1.97 -24.10
N GLU A 2 -18.97 -1.37 -25.14
CA GLU A 2 -18.28 -0.31 -25.89
C GLU A 2 -18.06 0.87 -24.94
N THR A 3 -16.86 0.98 -24.38
CA THR A 3 -16.41 2.21 -23.76
C THR A 3 -16.50 3.30 -24.83
N ASN A 4 -17.31 4.33 -24.59
CA ASN A 4 -17.34 5.54 -25.41
C ASN A 4 -15.89 5.90 -25.79
N SER A 5 -15.57 6.05 -27.07
CA SER A 5 -14.19 6.23 -27.55
C SER A 5 -13.43 7.32 -26.79
N LEU A 6 -14.14 8.39 -26.41
CA LEU A 6 -13.67 9.46 -25.52
C LEU A 6 -13.26 8.97 -24.13
N LEU A 7 -14.07 8.13 -23.48
CA LEU A 7 -13.74 7.56 -22.17
C LEU A 7 -12.47 6.72 -22.25
N GLY A 8 -12.33 5.89 -23.29
CA GLY A 8 -11.10 5.13 -23.52
C GLY A 8 -9.88 6.04 -23.65
N VAL A 9 -9.98 7.12 -24.43
CA VAL A 9 -8.91 8.12 -24.58
C VAL A 9 -8.57 8.78 -23.24
N PHE A 10 -9.55 9.11 -22.41
CA PHE A 10 -9.30 9.68 -21.07
C PHE A 10 -8.55 8.71 -20.16
N PHE A 11 -8.93 7.43 -20.14
CA PHE A 11 -8.24 6.41 -19.32
C PHE A 11 -6.77 6.24 -19.75
N TRP A 12 -6.53 6.05 -21.05
CA TRP A 12 -5.16 5.90 -21.57
C TRP A 12 -4.34 7.19 -21.41
N GLY A 13 -4.95 8.34 -21.67
CA GLY A 13 -4.34 9.64 -21.45
C GLY A 13 -3.95 9.84 -19.99
N PHE A 14 -4.82 9.45 -19.05
CA PHE A 14 -4.52 9.48 -17.62
C PHE A 14 -3.30 8.63 -17.27
N LEU A 15 -3.19 7.39 -17.77
CA LEU A 15 -2.04 6.52 -17.48
C LEU A 15 -0.72 7.13 -17.94
N VAL A 16 -0.71 7.69 -19.15
CA VAL A 16 0.48 8.33 -19.73
C VAL A 16 0.84 9.59 -18.94
N VAL A 17 -0.12 10.48 -18.68
CA VAL A 17 0.10 11.71 -17.92
C VAL A 17 0.58 11.40 -16.51
N TYR A 18 -0.07 10.44 -15.84
CA TYR A 18 0.36 9.93 -14.54
C TYR A 18 1.81 9.47 -14.58
N GLY A 19 2.18 8.64 -15.57
CA GLY A 19 3.56 8.15 -15.68
C GLY A 19 4.58 9.24 -15.92
N VAL A 20 4.27 10.22 -16.78
CA VAL A 20 5.12 11.39 -17.01
C VAL A 20 5.31 12.20 -15.73
N ILE A 21 4.21 12.48 -15.00
CA ILE A 21 4.27 13.23 -13.74
C ILE A 21 5.11 12.48 -12.71
N MET A 22 4.92 11.17 -12.54
CA MET A 22 5.70 10.37 -11.59
C MET A 22 7.20 10.38 -11.92
N ILE A 23 7.56 10.24 -13.20
CA ILE A 23 8.96 10.30 -13.65
C ILE A 23 9.55 11.71 -13.48
N ALA A 24 8.74 12.76 -13.69
CA ALA A 24 9.18 14.14 -13.53
C ALA A 24 9.40 14.51 -12.05
N LEU A 25 8.53 14.03 -11.16
CA LEU A 25 8.64 14.22 -9.71
C LEU A 25 9.77 13.39 -9.09
N SER A 26 10.20 12.31 -9.75
CA SER A 26 11.24 11.40 -9.27
C SER A 26 12.63 12.08 -9.20
N PRO A 27 13.16 12.34 -7.99
CA PRO A 27 14.52 12.83 -7.82
C PRO A 27 15.52 11.74 -8.24
N ARG A 28 16.66 12.16 -8.80
CA ARG A 28 17.76 11.22 -9.06
C ARG A 28 18.50 10.94 -7.76
N ALA A 29 18.62 9.67 -7.37
CA ALA A 29 19.45 9.29 -6.24
C ALA A 29 20.90 9.22 -6.70
N VAL A 30 21.74 10.10 -6.15
CA VAL A 30 23.19 10.16 -6.42
C VAL A 30 24.03 9.51 -5.33
N THR A 31 23.41 9.06 -4.23
CA THR A 31 24.09 8.49 -3.06
C THR A 31 23.42 7.21 -2.57
N VAL A 32 24.18 6.32 -1.92
CA VAL A 32 23.68 5.09 -1.27
C VAL A 32 22.66 5.44 -0.18
N GLY A 33 22.90 6.52 0.58
CA GLY A 33 21.95 7.06 1.56
C GLY A 33 20.63 7.48 0.93
N GLY A 34 20.66 8.16 -0.22
CA GLY A 34 19.44 8.52 -0.95
C GLY A 34 18.68 7.32 -1.50
N PHE A 35 19.39 6.31 -2.00
CA PHE A 35 18.77 5.14 -2.62
C PHE A 35 18.16 4.16 -1.59
N PHE A 36 18.86 3.86 -0.49
CA PHE A 36 18.41 2.87 0.50
C PHE A 36 17.80 3.47 1.77
N HIS A 37 18.19 4.67 2.16
CA HIS A 37 17.76 5.31 3.42
C HIS A 37 16.85 6.54 3.20
N GLY A 38 16.63 6.95 1.94
CA GLY A 38 15.74 8.07 1.61
C GLY A 38 16.30 9.45 1.96
N GLU A 39 17.61 9.55 2.15
CA GLU A 39 18.31 10.80 2.48
C GLU A 39 18.33 11.78 1.29
N ASP A 40 18.43 13.08 1.59
CA ASP A 40 18.70 14.08 0.57
C ASP A 40 20.19 14.16 0.18
N ALA A 41 20.53 15.01 -0.79
CA ALA A 41 21.92 15.18 -1.24
C ALA A 41 22.88 15.69 -0.15
N LYS A 42 22.36 16.14 1.00
CA LYS A 42 23.12 16.60 2.17
C LYS A 42 23.10 15.58 3.32
N GLY A 43 22.59 14.36 3.09
CA GLY A 43 22.50 13.30 4.10
C GLY A 43 21.38 13.48 5.12
N ARG A 44 20.41 14.36 4.86
CA ARG A 44 19.28 14.60 5.78
C ARG A 44 18.16 13.59 5.51
N SER A 45 17.64 12.97 6.56
CA SER A 45 16.50 12.06 6.50
C SER A 45 15.25 12.72 5.92
N ALA A 46 14.34 11.91 5.35
CA ALA A 46 13.04 12.39 4.92
C ALA A 46 12.24 12.98 6.10
N ALA A 47 11.47 14.03 5.84
CA ALA A 47 10.66 14.67 6.87
C ALA A 47 9.66 13.66 7.47
N PRO A 48 9.38 13.70 8.79
CA PRO A 48 8.44 12.78 9.43
C PRO A 48 7.09 12.64 8.73
N TRP A 49 6.49 13.75 8.29
CA TRP A 49 5.20 13.73 7.59
C TRP A 49 5.28 13.01 6.24
N LEU A 50 6.40 13.12 5.51
CA LEU A 50 6.61 12.39 4.26
C LEU A 50 6.71 10.89 4.51
N LEU A 51 7.38 10.49 5.60
CA LEU A 51 7.47 9.08 6.01
C LEU A 51 6.09 8.54 6.40
N THR A 52 5.31 9.29 7.19
CA THR A 52 3.95 8.91 7.57
C THR A 52 3.03 8.79 6.35
N SER A 53 3.05 9.78 5.45
CA SER A 53 2.27 9.74 4.19
C SER A 53 2.68 8.57 3.30
N SER A 54 3.97 8.27 3.23
CA SER A 54 4.49 7.12 2.48
C SER A 54 4.04 5.80 3.08
N ILE A 55 4.11 5.63 4.42
CA ILE A 55 3.55 4.44 5.13
C ILE A 55 2.06 4.28 4.80
N PHE A 56 1.30 5.37 4.90
CA PHE A 56 -0.14 5.38 4.64
C PHE A 56 -0.47 4.95 3.21
N ILE A 57 0.14 5.58 2.20
CA ILE A 57 -0.22 5.28 0.80
C ILE A 57 0.29 3.91 0.35
N SER A 58 1.41 3.44 0.90
CA SER A 58 1.89 2.08 0.61
C SER A 58 1.02 0.99 1.22
N TRP A 59 0.01 1.32 2.04
CA TRP A 59 -1.02 0.37 2.48
C TRP A 59 -2.30 0.46 1.62
N ILE A 60 -2.52 1.61 0.98
CA ILE A 60 -3.66 1.86 0.10
C ILE A 60 -3.26 1.54 -1.33
N PHE A 61 -3.21 0.26 -1.63
CA PHE A 61 -2.99 -0.21 -2.99
C PHE A 61 -4.27 -0.14 -3.82
N ALA A 62 -4.14 -0.15 -5.15
CA ALA A 62 -5.27 -0.26 -6.07
C ALA A 62 -6.15 -1.46 -5.71
N LYS A 63 -5.53 -2.62 -5.46
CA LYS A 63 -6.23 -3.82 -5.00
C LYS A 63 -6.95 -3.60 -3.67
N SER A 64 -6.35 -2.87 -2.74
CA SER A 64 -6.93 -2.61 -1.42
C SER A 64 -8.23 -1.81 -1.55
N VAL A 65 -8.22 -0.76 -2.36
CA VAL A 65 -9.40 0.07 -2.62
C VAL A 65 -10.49 -0.74 -3.31
N THR A 66 -10.15 -1.50 -4.35
CA THR A 66 -11.09 -2.39 -5.05
C THR A 66 -11.69 -3.44 -4.12
N ASN A 67 -10.87 -4.07 -3.28
CA ASN A 67 -11.34 -5.08 -2.33
C ASN A 67 -12.25 -4.48 -1.27
N ALA A 68 -11.92 -3.31 -0.71
CA ALA A 68 -12.78 -2.62 0.25
C ALA A 68 -14.13 -2.26 -0.37
N ALA A 69 -14.13 -1.78 -1.61
CA ALA A 69 -15.36 -1.45 -2.35
C ALA A 69 -16.20 -2.71 -2.63
N ASN A 70 -15.58 -3.79 -3.11
CA ASN A 70 -16.26 -5.05 -3.42
C ASN A 70 -16.82 -5.71 -2.15
N LEU A 71 -16.07 -5.73 -1.05
CA LEU A 71 -16.54 -6.26 0.23
C LEU A 71 -17.67 -5.40 0.79
N GLY A 72 -17.58 -4.07 0.67
CA GLY A 72 -18.66 -3.16 1.04
C GLY A 72 -19.92 -3.38 0.20
N ALA A 73 -19.78 -3.62 -1.10
CA ALA A 73 -20.90 -3.92 -1.99
C ALA A 73 -21.56 -5.28 -1.70
N SER A 74 -20.76 -6.30 -1.38
CA SER A 74 -21.25 -7.66 -1.13
C SER A 74 -21.82 -7.86 0.28
N TYR A 75 -21.23 -7.23 1.30
CA TYR A 75 -21.53 -7.49 2.71
C TYR A 75 -21.89 -6.22 3.52
N GLY A 76 -22.17 -5.12 2.83
CA GLY A 76 -22.51 -3.85 3.46
C GLY A 76 -21.39 -3.32 4.37
N LEU A 77 -21.78 -2.70 5.49
CA LEU A 77 -20.83 -2.11 6.43
C LEU A 77 -19.90 -3.16 7.04
N VAL A 78 -20.38 -4.39 7.26
CA VAL A 78 -19.58 -5.48 7.86
C VAL A 78 -18.39 -5.82 6.97
N GLY A 79 -18.58 -5.91 5.65
CA GLY A 79 -17.47 -6.14 4.71
C GLY A 79 -16.44 -5.02 4.72
N GLY A 80 -16.90 -3.76 4.76
CA GLY A 80 -16.03 -2.60 4.91
C GLY A 80 -15.24 -2.61 6.22
N LEU A 81 -15.90 -2.94 7.34
CA LEU A 81 -15.28 -3.06 8.68
C LEU A 81 -14.29 -4.23 8.75
N ALA A 82 -14.60 -5.36 8.12
CA ALA A 82 -13.71 -6.50 8.02
C ALA A 82 -12.38 -6.09 7.34
N TYR A 83 -12.48 -5.34 6.24
CA TYR A 83 -11.29 -4.82 5.57
C TYR A 83 -10.56 -3.75 6.40
N ALA A 84 -11.30 -2.86 7.06
CA ALA A 84 -10.73 -1.83 7.93
C ALA A 84 -9.99 -2.43 9.14
N THR A 85 -10.37 -3.62 9.61
CA THR A 85 -9.74 -4.29 10.76
C THR A 85 -8.25 -4.56 10.54
N TYR A 86 -7.80 -4.78 9.31
CA TYR A 86 -6.38 -4.90 9.00
C TYR A 86 -5.56 -3.68 9.41
N TRP A 87 -6.16 -2.48 9.50
CA TRP A 87 -5.47 -1.27 9.94
C TRP A 87 -5.02 -1.32 11.41
N LEU A 88 -5.62 -2.18 12.24
CA LEU A 88 -5.16 -2.43 13.61
C LEU A 88 -3.75 -3.06 13.65
N SER A 89 -3.29 -3.60 12.53
CA SER A 89 -1.92 -4.09 12.34
C SER A 89 -0.89 -2.97 12.52
N ILE A 90 -1.19 -1.73 12.14
CA ILE A 90 -0.24 -0.60 12.21
C ILE A 90 0.18 -0.30 13.66
N PRO A 91 -0.73 -0.01 14.61
CA PRO A 91 -0.34 0.23 15.99
C PRO A 91 0.29 -1.01 16.64
N LEU A 92 -0.15 -2.22 16.29
CA LEU A 92 0.48 -3.44 16.78
C LEU A 92 1.93 -3.57 16.29
N ALA A 93 2.19 -3.31 15.00
CA ALA A 93 3.52 -3.30 14.42
C ALA A 93 4.43 -2.31 15.15
N GLY A 94 3.95 -1.08 15.35
CA GLY A 94 4.68 -0.04 16.07
C GLY A 94 5.04 -0.48 17.49
N PHE A 95 4.10 -1.11 18.22
CA PHE A 95 4.36 -1.65 19.55
C PHE A 95 5.40 -2.78 19.55
N VAL A 96 5.31 -3.72 18.60
CA VAL A 96 6.26 -4.85 18.54
C VAL A 96 7.64 -4.38 18.12
N ILE A 97 7.77 -3.51 17.12
CA ILE A 97 9.04 -2.93 16.69
C ILE A 97 9.67 -2.14 17.83
N PHE A 98 8.89 -1.34 18.55
CA PHE A 98 9.37 -0.64 19.75
C PHE A 98 9.96 -1.60 20.77
N ARG A 99 9.26 -2.71 21.06
CA ARG A 99 9.74 -3.74 21.98
C ARG A 99 11.01 -4.43 21.47
N LEU A 100 11.08 -4.74 20.18
CA LEU A 100 12.26 -5.36 19.54
C LEU A 100 13.49 -4.47 19.65
N ARG A 101 13.34 -3.17 19.37
CA ARG A 101 14.42 -2.18 19.50
C ARG A 101 14.89 -2.04 20.94
N ARG A 102 13.97 -1.86 21.89
CA ARG A 102 14.29 -1.59 23.30
C ARG A 102 14.84 -2.79 24.06
N ARG A 103 14.32 -4.00 23.80
CA ARG A 103 14.72 -5.21 24.55
C ARG A 103 15.86 -5.98 23.88
N PHE A 104 15.93 -5.97 22.56
CA PHE A 104 16.85 -6.83 21.81
C PHE A 104 17.85 -6.03 20.97
N GLY A 105 17.79 -4.70 20.96
CA GLY A 105 18.69 -3.86 20.16
C GLY A 105 18.56 -4.11 18.65
N ALA A 106 17.42 -4.64 18.21
CA ALA A 106 17.21 -5.03 16.82
C ALA A 106 17.23 -3.80 15.89
N THR A 107 18.03 -3.87 14.84
CA THR A 107 18.12 -2.85 13.77
C THR A 107 17.24 -3.19 12.57
N SER A 108 16.84 -4.45 12.42
CA SER A 108 15.87 -4.94 11.44
C SER A 108 15.29 -6.28 11.89
N LEU A 109 14.17 -6.72 11.30
CA LEU A 109 13.62 -8.06 11.54
C LEU A 109 14.60 -9.16 11.15
N VAL A 110 15.25 -9.02 9.99
CA VAL A 110 16.22 -10.01 9.51
C VAL A 110 17.43 -10.11 10.44
N SER A 111 17.92 -8.98 10.96
CA SER A 111 19.01 -8.97 11.94
C SER A 111 18.59 -9.67 13.23
N PHE A 112 17.39 -9.39 13.73
CA PHE A 112 16.83 -10.04 14.92
C PHE A 112 16.68 -11.56 14.73
N LEU A 113 16.13 -11.98 13.59
CA LEU A 113 15.97 -13.41 13.28
C LEU A 113 17.32 -14.11 13.16
N THR A 114 18.30 -13.45 12.53
CA THR A 114 19.64 -14.01 12.37
C THR A 114 20.33 -14.21 13.72
N SER A 115 20.23 -13.24 14.65
CA SER A 115 20.88 -13.29 15.96
C SER A 115 20.19 -14.23 16.95
N HIS A 116 18.87 -14.38 16.90
CA HIS A 116 18.10 -15.14 17.89
C HIS A 116 17.61 -16.52 17.40
N TYR A 117 17.43 -16.71 16.10
CA TYR A 117 16.88 -17.94 15.50
C TYR A 117 17.80 -18.56 14.44
N GLY A 118 18.90 -17.89 14.10
CA GLY A 118 19.89 -18.37 13.15
C GLY A 118 19.60 -18.02 11.69
N ARG A 119 20.59 -18.27 10.83
CA ARG A 119 20.59 -17.86 9.41
C ARG A 119 19.52 -18.56 8.58
N ALA A 120 19.21 -19.82 8.90
CA ALA A 120 18.18 -20.59 8.19
C ALA A 120 16.78 -19.99 8.42
N ALA A 121 16.46 -19.58 9.65
CA ALA A 121 15.20 -18.92 9.98
C ALA A 121 15.07 -17.56 9.27
N ALA A 122 16.14 -16.77 9.26
CA ALA A 122 16.18 -15.50 8.55
C ALA A 122 16.00 -15.69 7.03
N LEU A 123 16.60 -16.73 6.44
CA LEU A 123 16.44 -17.05 5.02
C LEU A 123 15.00 -17.47 4.69
N ALA A 124 14.42 -18.37 5.47
CA ALA A 124 13.03 -18.81 5.28
C ALA A 124 12.04 -17.65 5.40
N PHE A 125 12.23 -16.79 6.40
CA PHE A 125 11.45 -15.56 6.56
C PHE A 125 11.58 -14.64 5.34
N THR A 126 12.81 -14.37 4.89
CA THR A 126 13.06 -13.51 3.73
C THR A 126 12.44 -14.08 2.45
N ALA A 127 12.51 -15.39 2.25
CA ALA A 127 11.86 -16.07 1.13
C ALA A 127 10.32 -15.94 1.17
N ALA A 128 9.71 -16.08 2.35
CA ALA A 128 8.26 -15.89 2.50
C ALA A 128 7.84 -14.46 2.15
N ILE A 129 8.61 -13.46 2.60
CA ILE A 129 8.40 -12.04 2.27
C ILE A 129 8.55 -11.79 0.77
N LEU A 130 9.56 -12.39 0.13
CA LEU A 130 9.79 -12.24 -1.30
C LEU A 130 8.61 -12.76 -2.13
N ILE A 131 8.10 -13.94 -1.81
CA ILE A 131 6.92 -14.53 -2.48
C ILE A 131 5.71 -13.60 -2.33
N ARG A 132 5.51 -13.05 -1.13
CA ARG A 132 4.42 -12.12 -0.86
C ARG A 132 4.55 -10.83 -1.66
N LEU A 133 5.73 -10.20 -1.65
CA LEU A 133 6.01 -8.97 -2.41
C LEU A 133 5.78 -9.18 -3.91
N PHE A 134 6.23 -10.31 -4.45
CA PHE A 134 5.98 -10.67 -5.84
C PHE A 134 4.47 -10.73 -6.14
N ASN A 135 3.70 -11.40 -5.28
CA ASN A 135 2.24 -11.47 -5.42
C ASN A 135 1.55 -10.10 -5.31
N GLU A 136 2.08 -9.19 -4.49
CA GLU A 136 1.56 -7.83 -4.38
C GLU A 136 1.81 -7.01 -5.65
N VAL A 137 3.01 -7.05 -6.20
CA VAL A 137 3.34 -6.37 -7.47
C VAL A 137 2.48 -6.93 -8.59
N TRP A 138 2.40 -8.26 -8.70
CA TRP A 138 1.58 -8.93 -9.70
C TRP A 138 0.11 -8.54 -9.58
N SER A 139 -0.49 -8.68 -8.39
CA SER A 139 -1.92 -8.48 -8.24
C SER A 139 -2.35 -7.01 -8.37
N ASN A 140 -1.51 -6.04 -7.97
CA ASN A 140 -1.78 -4.63 -8.22
C ASN A 140 -1.67 -4.27 -9.70
N THR A 141 -0.67 -4.81 -10.39
CA THR A 141 -0.52 -4.64 -11.84
C THR A 141 -1.74 -5.20 -12.59
N ALA A 142 -2.23 -6.37 -12.16
CA ALA A 142 -3.43 -6.99 -12.73
C ALA A 142 -4.70 -6.15 -12.49
N VAL A 143 -4.86 -5.57 -11.30
CA VAL A 143 -5.99 -4.66 -11.01
C VAL A 143 -5.94 -3.43 -11.92
N VAL A 144 -4.75 -2.84 -12.11
CA VAL A 144 -4.58 -1.72 -13.05
C VAL A 144 -4.95 -2.15 -14.46
N GLY A 145 -4.43 -3.28 -14.95
CA GLY A 145 -4.77 -3.83 -16.27
C GLY A 145 -6.27 -4.06 -16.46
N GLY A 146 -6.96 -4.52 -15.41
CA GLY A 146 -8.40 -4.76 -15.39
C GLY A 146 -9.26 -3.51 -15.65
N TYR A 147 -8.74 -2.31 -15.38
CA TYR A 147 -9.43 -1.06 -15.74
C TYR A 147 -9.40 -0.74 -17.24
N TYR A 148 -8.50 -1.36 -18.02
CA TYR A 148 -8.31 -1.08 -19.45
C TYR A 148 -8.82 -2.21 -20.37
N GLY A 149 -9.05 -3.40 -19.82
CA GLY A 149 -9.57 -4.52 -20.60
C GLY A 149 -9.75 -5.80 -19.79
N GLU A 150 -10.40 -6.76 -20.42
CA GLU A 150 -10.57 -8.10 -19.86
C GLU A 150 -9.22 -8.81 -19.69
N SER A 151 -9.13 -9.69 -18.70
CA SER A 151 -7.90 -10.45 -18.43
C SER A 151 -7.44 -11.20 -19.68
N GLY A 152 -6.16 -11.01 -20.04
CA GLY A 152 -5.56 -11.62 -21.24
C GLY A 152 -5.78 -10.85 -22.55
N SER A 153 -6.60 -9.80 -22.56
CA SER A 153 -6.74 -8.92 -23.73
C SER A 153 -5.48 -8.08 -23.98
N LEU A 154 -5.31 -7.59 -25.21
CA LEU A 154 -4.19 -6.73 -25.57
C LEU A 154 -4.16 -5.44 -24.73
N SER A 155 -5.33 -4.82 -24.48
CA SER A 155 -5.41 -3.60 -23.68
C SER A 155 -5.04 -3.83 -22.22
N PHE A 156 -5.47 -4.97 -21.63
CA PHE A 156 -5.06 -5.39 -20.29
C PHE A 156 -3.53 -5.55 -20.20
N ILE A 157 -2.93 -6.30 -21.13
CA ILE A 157 -1.49 -6.58 -21.13
C ILE A 157 -0.70 -5.30 -21.37
N ALA A 158 -1.12 -4.45 -22.31
CA ALA A 158 -0.44 -3.20 -22.61
C ALA A 158 -0.48 -2.23 -21.42
N ALA A 159 -1.63 -2.09 -20.74
CA ALA A 159 -1.76 -1.24 -19.56
C ALA A 159 -0.91 -1.76 -18.40
N ALA A 160 -0.93 -3.07 -18.15
CA ALA A 160 -0.09 -3.73 -17.16
C ALA A 160 1.39 -3.46 -17.41
N LEU A 161 1.88 -3.71 -18.63
CA LEU A 161 3.28 -3.49 -19.00
C LEU A 161 3.68 -2.02 -18.90
N LEU A 162 2.84 -1.09 -19.37
CA LEU A 162 3.11 0.34 -19.28
C LEU A 162 3.20 0.80 -17.82
N PHE A 163 2.23 0.41 -16.99
CA PHE A 163 2.22 0.73 -15.56
C PHE A 163 3.45 0.17 -14.84
N THR A 164 3.81 -1.09 -15.09
CA THR A 164 5.01 -1.71 -14.54
C THR A 164 6.28 -0.99 -15.01
N ALA A 165 6.39 -0.67 -16.30
CA ALA A 165 7.58 -0.01 -16.86
C ALA A 165 7.79 1.39 -16.26
N VAL A 166 6.71 2.19 -16.14
CA VAL A 166 6.74 3.50 -15.48
C VAL A 166 7.18 3.36 -14.02
N THR A 167 6.56 2.43 -13.30
CA THR A 167 6.84 2.17 -11.88
C THR A 167 8.31 1.77 -11.67
N LEU A 168 8.80 0.87 -12.51
CA LEU A 168 10.19 0.43 -12.49
C LEU A 168 11.15 1.58 -12.82
N ALA A 169 10.84 2.39 -13.83
CA ALA A 169 11.71 3.49 -14.29
C ALA A 169 11.95 4.53 -13.18
N TYR A 170 10.90 5.01 -12.51
CA TYR A 170 11.08 5.98 -11.43
C TYR A 170 11.68 5.34 -10.17
N SER A 171 11.40 4.07 -9.90
CA SER A 171 11.95 3.35 -8.75
C SER A 171 13.46 3.15 -8.89
N LEU A 172 13.93 2.77 -10.09
CA LEU A 172 15.36 2.65 -10.39
C LEU A 172 16.07 4.01 -10.39
N ARG A 173 15.38 5.08 -10.78
CA ARG A 173 15.97 6.43 -10.88
C ARG A 173 16.34 7.03 -9.52
N GLY A 174 15.57 6.77 -8.48
CA GLY A 174 15.76 7.45 -7.19
C GLY A 174 15.58 6.61 -5.93
N GLY A 175 15.38 5.30 -6.06
CA GLY A 175 15.26 4.39 -4.93
C GLY A 175 14.19 4.82 -3.93
N LEU A 176 14.47 4.64 -2.64
CA LEU A 176 13.55 4.97 -1.54
C LEU A 176 13.19 6.46 -1.52
N ARG A 177 14.12 7.36 -1.84
CA ARG A 177 13.83 8.80 -1.91
C ARG A 177 12.78 9.11 -2.97
N SER A 178 12.89 8.51 -4.15
CA SER A 178 11.87 8.67 -5.19
C SER A 178 10.54 8.10 -4.76
N SER A 179 10.53 6.90 -4.18
CA SER A 179 9.30 6.30 -3.65
C SER A 179 8.60 7.24 -2.68
N ILE A 180 9.29 7.80 -1.69
CA ILE A 180 8.67 8.72 -0.70
C ILE A 180 8.04 9.95 -1.37
N VAL A 181 8.68 10.51 -2.41
CA VAL A 181 8.15 11.70 -3.12
C VAL A 181 6.96 11.33 -4.00
N THR A 182 7.05 10.23 -4.77
CA THR A 182 5.94 9.77 -5.62
C THR A 182 4.75 9.33 -4.77
N ASP A 183 5.01 8.70 -3.62
CA ASP A 183 4.02 8.29 -2.63
C ASP A 183 3.23 9.51 -2.12
N ALA A 184 3.90 10.61 -1.79
CA ALA A 184 3.22 11.83 -1.34
C ALA A 184 2.30 12.41 -2.43
N ALA A 185 2.74 12.39 -3.69
CA ALA A 185 1.91 12.83 -4.82
C ALA A 185 0.70 11.91 -5.04
N GLN A 186 0.91 10.59 -4.96
CA GLN A 186 -0.16 9.59 -5.06
C GLN A 186 -1.17 9.72 -3.92
N ALA A 187 -0.71 9.98 -2.69
CA ALA A 187 -1.57 10.23 -1.54
C ALA A 187 -2.46 11.46 -1.75
N ALA A 188 -1.91 12.54 -2.31
CA ALA A 188 -2.70 13.73 -2.63
C ALA A 188 -3.77 13.45 -3.70
N ILE A 189 -3.40 12.77 -4.79
CA ILE A 189 -4.34 12.37 -5.85
C ILE A 189 -5.45 11.47 -5.27
N PHE A 190 -5.08 10.49 -4.45
CA PHE A 190 -6.01 9.59 -3.80
C PHE A 190 -6.99 10.34 -2.89
N LEU A 191 -6.50 11.26 -2.04
CA LEU A 191 -7.36 12.05 -1.16
C LEU A 191 -8.34 12.92 -1.94
N ILE A 192 -7.90 13.56 -3.03
CA ILE A 192 -8.78 14.34 -3.90
C ILE A 192 -9.87 13.44 -4.50
N ALA A 193 -9.49 12.30 -5.06
CA ALA A 193 -10.44 11.34 -5.64
C ALA A 193 -11.42 10.80 -4.59
N LEU A 194 -10.94 10.46 -3.39
CA LEU A 194 -11.76 9.96 -2.30
C LEU A 194 -12.77 11.00 -1.82
N ILE A 195 -12.33 12.24 -1.59
CA ILE A 195 -13.22 13.35 -1.20
C ILE A 195 -14.27 13.59 -2.28
N TRP A 196 -13.88 13.55 -3.55
CA TRP A 196 -14.80 13.74 -4.67
C TRP A 196 -15.84 12.61 -4.72
N VAL A 197 -15.42 11.35 -4.67
CA VAL A 197 -16.33 10.19 -4.67
C VAL A 197 -17.27 10.25 -3.47
N LEU A 198 -16.76 10.47 -2.26
CA LEU A 198 -17.60 10.58 -1.06
C LEU A 198 -18.56 11.78 -1.15
N GLY A 199 -18.11 12.93 -1.62
CA GLY A 199 -18.93 14.13 -1.76
C GLY A 199 -20.05 14.00 -2.81
N LEU A 200 -19.87 13.14 -3.82
CA LEU A 200 -20.91 12.85 -4.81
C LEU A 200 -21.84 11.73 -4.37
N VAL A 201 -21.30 10.65 -3.82
CA VAL A 201 -22.05 9.41 -3.56
C VAL A 201 -22.71 9.42 -2.18
N LEU A 202 -21.99 9.81 -1.13
CA LEU A 202 -22.49 9.70 0.25
C LEU A 202 -23.79 10.52 0.48
N PRO A 203 -23.94 11.75 -0.05
CA PRO A 203 -25.19 12.51 0.13
C PRO A 203 -26.41 11.92 -0.57
N GLN A 204 -26.23 10.97 -1.50
CA GLN A 204 -27.33 10.30 -2.19
C GLN A 204 -28.00 9.22 -1.34
N HIS A 205 -27.38 8.84 -0.21
CA HIS A 205 -27.86 7.79 0.68
C HIS A 205 -28.15 8.32 2.08
N SER A 206 -29.22 7.82 2.70
CA SER A 206 -29.50 8.16 4.10
C SER A 206 -28.65 7.32 5.07
N ALA A 207 -28.39 7.84 6.27
CA ALA A 207 -27.67 7.06 7.29
C ALA A 207 -28.41 5.77 7.69
N ILE A 208 -29.75 5.79 7.65
CA ILE A 208 -30.60 4.63 7.95
C ILE A 208 -30.45 3.58 6.85
N GLU A 209 -30.45 4.00 5.58
CA GLU A 209 -30.24 3.12 4.43
C GLU A 209 -28.88 2.41 4.53
N LEU A 210 -27.80 3.16 4.76
CA LEU A 210 -26.45 2.60 4.92
C LEU A 210 -26.32 1.66 6.14
N ALA A 211 -27.06 1.90 7.22
CA ALA A 211 -27.10 0.98 8.35
C ALA A 211 -27.88 -0.29 8.01
N SER A 212 -28.96 -0.17 7.24
CA SER A 212 -29.85 -1.26 6.87
C SER A 212 -29.26 -2.24 5.84
N THR A 213 -28.23 -1.84 5.08
CA THR A 213 -27.53 -2.73 4.14
C THR A 213 -26.69 -3.81 4.83
N SER A 214 -26.63 -3.82 6.17
CA SER A 214 -25.68 -4.65 6.92
C SER A 214 -26.40 -5.74 7.69
N HIS A 215 -26.16 -6.99 7.30
CA HIS A 215 -26.57 -8.16 8.05
C HIS A 215 -25.38 -8.67 8.87
N TRP A 216 -25.52 -8.78 10.19
CA TRP A 216 -24.46 -9.19 11.10
C TRP A 216 -24.54 -10.69 11.37
N ALA A 217 -24.10 -11.51 10.41
CA ALA A 217 -24.01 -12.96 10.52
C ALA A 217 -22.67 -13.48 9.97
N LEU A 218 -22.33 -14.72 10.34
CA LEU A 218 -21.06 -15.34 9.93
C LEU A 218 -20.93 -15.45 8.41
N ASP A 219 -21.99 -15.77 7.69
CA ASP A 219 -22.02 -15.88 6.22
C ASP A 219 -22.18 -14.52 5.51
N SER A 220 -22.32 -13.43 6.26
CA SER A 220 -22.48 -12.07 5.74
C SER A 220 -21.34 -11.13 6.16
N GLY A 221 -20.12 -11.66 6.24
CA GLY A 221 -18.88 -10.90 6.43
C GLY A 221 -18.34 -10.85 7.85
N VAL A 222 -19.08 -11.37 8.85
CA VAL A 222 -18.53 -11.48 10.22
C VAL A 222 -17.41 -12.52 10.28
N ASP A 223 -17.47 -13.57 9.47
CA ASP A 223 -16.36 -14.50 9.27
C ASP A 223 -15.08 -13.79 8.81
N LEU A 224 -15.19 -12.91 7.81
CA LEU A 224 -14.09 -12.09 7.30
C LEU A 224 -13.54 -11.15 8.37
N LEU A 225 -14.42 -10.55 9.18
CA LEU A 225 -14.04 -9.69 10.30
C LEU A 225 -13.23 -10.46 11.35
N LEU A 226 -13.66 -11.67 11.71
CA LEU A 226 -12.96 -12.53 12.66
C LEU A 226 -11.61 -13.00 12.11
N VAL A 227 -11.56 -13.39 10.83
CA VAL A 227 -10.32 -13.76 10.15
C VAL A 227 -9.36 -12.58 10.10
N ALA A 228 -9.84 -11.38 9.73
CA ALA A 228 -9.04 -10.17 9.74
C ALA A 228 -8.49 -9.87 11.14
N GLY A 229 -9.33 -9.98 12.17
CA GLY A 229 -8.94 -9.80 13.58
C GLY A 229 -7.84 -10.78 14.03
N LEU A 230 -7.92 -12.04 13.60
CA LEU A 230 -6.85 -13.02 13.84
C LEU A 230 -5.56 -12.65 13.10
N GLN A 231 -5.69 -12.19 11.86
CA GLN A 231 -4.54 -11.85 11.01
C GLN A 231 -3.82 -10.56 11.42
N VAL A 232 -4.45 -9.67 12.20
CA VAL A 232 -3.82 -8.47 12.75
C VAL A 232 -2.49 -8.80 13.45
N PHE A 233 -2.38 -9.98 14.08
CA PHE A 233 -1.16 -10.38 14.79
C PHE A 233 0.00 -10.83 13.89
N SER A 234 -0.28 -11.30 12.67
CA SER A 234 0.74 -11.82 11.76
C SER A 234 1.02 -10.88 10.58
N TYR A 235 -0.02 -10.18 10.09
CA TYR A 235 0.03 -9.34 8.91
C TYR A 235 1.15 -8.28 8.94
N PRO A 236 1.41 -7.56 10.05
CA PRO A 236 2.54 -6.63 10.15
C PRO A 236 3.88 -7.21 9.71
N PHE A 237 4.14 -8.48 10.07
CA PHE A 237 5.43 -9.12 9.84
C PHE A 237 5.55 -9.70 8.45
N HIS A 238 4.43 -9.89 7.77
CA HIS A 238 4.41 -10.21 6.35
C HIS A 238 4.64 -8.97 5.50
N ASP A 239 4.39 -7.77 6.02
CA ASP A 239 4.60 -6.52 5.29
C ASP A 239 5.97 -5.88 5.56
N PRO A 240 6.95 -6.04 4.65
CA PRO A 240 8.27 -5.47 4.83
C PRO A 240 8.25 -3.95 4.78
N VAL A 241 7.29 -3.33 4.10
CA VAL A 241 7.24 -1.87 3.98
C VAL A 241 6.96 -1.23 5.34
N LEU A 242 5.98 -1.74 6.08
CA LEU A 242 5.65 -1.26 7.41
C LEU A 242 6.80 -1.49 8.39
N THR A 243 7.40 -2.68 8.34
CA THR A 243 8.48 -3.05 9.27
C THR A 243 9.76 -2.27 8.99
N ASP A 244 10.22 -2.21 7.73
CA ASP A 244 11.42 -1.48 7.33
C ASP A 244 11.30 0.01 7.66
N ARG A 245 10.17 0.65 7.35
CA ARG A 245 9.95 2.06 7.69
C ARG A 245 9.87 2.29 9.21
N GLY A 246 9.36 1.32 9.97
CA GLY A 246 9.38 1.33 11.44
C GLY A 246 10.80 1.25 12.02
N PHE A 247 11.72 0.53 11.39
CA PHE A 247 13.12 0.45 11.82
C PHE A 247 13.96 1.66 11.38
N ILE A 248 13.70 2.22 10.20
CA ILE A 248 14.42 3.40 9.66
C ILE A 248 14.03 4.69 10.40
N SER A 249 12.78 4.81 10.85
CA SER A 249 12.32 6.00 11.55
C SER A 249 12.91 6.15 12.97
N GLU A 250 13.14 7.40 13.39
CA GLU A 250 13.54 7.70 14.77
C GLU A 250 12.49 7.19 15.77
N GLU A 251 12.93 6.58 16.88
CA GLU A 251 12.06 5.96 17.87
C GLU A 251 10.98 6.92 18.41
N LYS A 252 11.33 8.19 18.61
CA LYS A 252 10.41 9.23 19.09
C LYS A 252 9.35 9.60 18.05
N THR A 253 9.72 9.57 16.78
CA THR A 253 8.84 9.89 15.64
C THR A 253 7.89 8.73 15.34
N MET A 254 8.40 7.49 15.39
CA MET A 254 7.61 6.27 15.25
C MET A 254 6.52 6.16 16.32
N ARG A 255 6.78 6.58 17.57
CA ARG A 255 5.76 6.56 18.64
C ARG A 255 4.64 7.60 18.48
N ARG A 256 4.88 8.65 17.70
CA ARG A 256 3.93 9.77 17.51
C ARG A 256 3.06 9.59 16.26
N SER A 257 3.53 8.80 15.30
CA SER A 257 2.88 8.55 14.00
C SER A 257 2.08 7.26 14.06
#